data_AF-A0A3A6JJL5-F1
#
_entry.id   AF-A0A3A6JJL5-F1
#
_cell.length_a   1.000
_cell.length_b   1.000
_cell.length_c   1.000
_cell.angle_alpha   90.00
_cell.angle_beta   90.00
_cell.angle_gamma   90.00
#
_symmetry.space_group_name_H-M   'P 1'
#
loop_
_entity.id
_entity.type
_entity.pdbx_description
1 polymer ?
#
loop_
_entity_poly.entity_id
_entity_poly.type
_entity_poly.pdbx_seq_one_letter_code
_entity_poly.pdbx_strand_id
1 'polypeptide(L)' 'MENKNYRSRYLKVVVFNSTNDIGRIESTVNHTVDSLKAAHAKIVSITTNIYGISPMNLLYNIIYEADHAISDAELAGKGK' A
#
# COMPACT_ATOMS: atom_id res chain seq x y z
N MET A 1 20.40 -26.84 -6.02
CA MET A 1 19.13 -26.26 -6.51
C MET A 1 19.17 -24.77 -6.20
N GLU A 2 19.12 -23.92 -7.21
CA GLU A 2 18.97 -22.47 -6.97
C GLU A 2 17.64 -22.25 -6.27
N ASN A 3 17.70 -21.68 -5.06
CA ASN A 3 16.51 -21.26 -4.34
C ASN A 3 16.04 -19.96 -5.01
N LYS A 4 15.31 -20.09 -6.14
CA LYS A 4 14.61 -18.95 -6.74
C LYS A 4 13.59 -18.49 -5.71
N ASN A 5 13.93 -17.45 -4.97
CA ASN A 5 13.02 -16.84 -4.01
C ASN A 5 11.86 -16.21 -4.81
N TYR A 6 10.79 -16.98 -4.99
CA TYR A 6 9.64 -16.57 -5.80
C TYR A 6 8.86 -15.51 -5.04
N ARG A 7 9.27 -14.25 -5.22
CA ARG A 7 8.50 -13.10 -4.72
C ARG A 7 7.22 -12.99 -5.55
N SER A 8 6.09 -13.05 -4.86
CA SER A 8 4.77 -12.88 -5.46
C SER A 8 4.38 -11.41 -5.47
N ARG A 9 3.47 -11.04 -6.37
CA ARG A 9 2.96 -9.66 -6.49
C ARG A 9 1.63 -9.52 -5.75
N TYR A 10 1.55 -8.49 -4.92
CA TYR A 10 0.40 -8.19 -4.09
C TYR A 10 -0.07 -6.75 -4.32
N LEU A 11 -1.35 -6.50 -4.00
CA LEU A 11 -1.99 -5.20 -4.08
C LEU A 11 -2.43 -4.76 -2.69
N LYS A 12 -1.97 -3.59 -2.26
CA LYS A 12 -2.53 -2.87 -1.10
C LYS A 12 -3.36 -1.70 -1.60
N VAL A 13 -4.61 -1.62 -1.17
CA VAL A 13 -5.50 -0.50 -1.48
C VAL A 13 -5.63 0.38 -0.24
N VAL A 14 -5.35 1.68 -0.41
CA VAL A 14 -5.59 2.72 0.59
C VAL A 14 -6.77 3.54 0.09
N VAL A 15 -7.80 3.68 0.93
CA VAL A 15 -9.06 4.31 0.56
C VAL A 15 -9.26 5.56 1.41
N PHE A 16 -9.53 6.69 0.76
CA PHE A 16 -9.89 7.95 1.40
C PHE A 16 -11.33 8.30 1.01
N ASN A 17 -12.21 8.40 2.00
CA ASN A 17 -13.66 8.58 1.81
C ASN A 17 -14.15 9.97 2.29
N SER A 18 -13.25 10.87 2.68
CA SER A 18 -13.59 12.21 3.17
C SER A 18 -12.69 13.28 2.59
N THR A 19 -13.26 14.46 2.32
CA THR A 19 -12.51 15.68 2.00
C THR A 19 -11.55 16.08 3.12
N ASN A 20 -11.84 15.71 4.37
CA ASN A 20 -10.96 15.95 5.51
C ASN A 20 -9.67 15.12 5.45
N ASP A 21 -9.65 14.04 4.67
CA ASP A 21 -8.49 13.20 4.51
C ASP A 21 -7.49 13.75 3.47
N ILE A 22 -7.89 14.75 2.67
CA ILE A 22 -7.08 15.28 1.57
C ILE A 22 -5.69 15.72 2.06
N GLY A 23 -5.63 16.43 3.19
CA GLY A 23 -4.37 16.88 3.78
C GLY A 23 -3.51 15.76 4.39
N ARG A 24 -4.04 14.54 4.48
CA ARG A 24 -3.35 13.37 5.05
C ARG A 24 -2.99 12.31 4.02
N ILE A 25 -3.52 12.39 2.78
CA ILE A 25 -3.31 11.40 1.72
C ILE A 25 -1.83 11.04 1.57
N GLU A 26 -1.00 12.06 1.34
CA GLU A 26 0.43 11.86 1.09
C GLU A 26 1.11 11.16 2.28
N SER A 27 0.85 11.65 3.50
CA SER A 27 1.40 11.06 4.72
C SER A 27 0.96 9.61 4.90
N THR A 28 -0.33 9.29 4.68
CA THR A 28 -0.86 7.93 4.81
C THR A 28 -0.30 6.98 3.74
N VAL A 29 -0.18 7.43 2.49
CA VAL A 29 0.40 6.63 1.41
C VAL A 29 1.89 6.38 1.67
N ASN A 30 2.64 7.42 2.05
CA ASN A 30 4.07 7.31 2.38
C ASN A 30 4.30 6.37 3.57
N HIS A 31 3.52 6.53 4.65
CA HIS A 31 3.59 5.61 5.78
C HIS A 31 3.33 4.17 5.37
N THR A 32 2.32 3.92 4.53
CA THR A 32 2.03 2.57 4.03
C THR A 32 3.20 2.01 3.22
N VAL A 33 3.80 2.81 2.36
CA VAL A 33 4.99 2.44 1.57
C VAL A 33 6.17 2.11 2.49
N ASP A 34 6.41 2.90 3.52
CA ASP A 34 7.52 2.70 4.44
C ASP A 34 7.31 1.44 5.30
N SER A 35 6.10 1.19 5.78
CA SER A 35 5.75 -0.05 6.47
C SER A 35 5.96 -1.29 5.57
N LEU A 36 5.59 -1.21 4.29
CA LEU A 36 5.83 -2.29 3.32
C LEU A 36 7.33 -2.52 3.12
N LYS A 37 8.13 -1.47 2.95
CA LYS A 37 9.59 -1.57 2.83
C LYS A 37 10.23 -2.15 4.10
N ALA A 38 9.76 -1.75 5.27
CA ALA A 38 10.20 -2.30 6.57
C ALA A 38 9.83 -3.78 6.74
N ALA A 39 8.84 -4.28 5.99
CA ALA A 39 8.51 -5.70 5.86
C ALA A 39 9.25 -6.37 4.67
N HIS A 40 10.35 -5.78 4.22
CA HIS A 40 11.18 -6.24 3.10
C HIS A 40 10.45 -6.32 1.75
N ALA A 41 9.30 -5.68 1.59
CA ALA A 41 8.62 -5.60 0.29
C ALA A 41 9.36 -4.67 -0.68
N LYS A 42 9.27 -4.99 -1.97
CA LYS A 42 9.74 -4.13 -3.05
C LYS A 42 8.53 -3.46 -3.68
N ILE A 43 8.47 -2.13 -3.62
CA ILE A 43 7.40 -1.37 -4.29
C ILE A 43 7.62 -1.43 -5.80
N VAL A 44 6.57 -1.81 -6.53
CA VAL A 44 6.59 -1.93 -8.00
C VAL A 44 5.93 -0.71 -8.65
N SER A 45 4.76 -0.31 -8.15
CA SER A 45 4.03 0.82 -8.69
C SER A 45 3.04 1.37 -7.65
N ILE A 46 2.75 2.66 -7.75
CA ILE A 46 1.69 3.32 -7.01
C ILE A 46 0.78 3.98 -8.05
N THR A 47 -0.48 3.57 -8.12
CA THR A 47 -1.46 4.14 -9.04
C THR A 47 -2.68 4.65 -8.29
N THR A 48 -3.28 5.72 -8.78
CA THR A 48 -4.54 6.23 -8.26
C THR A 48 -5.68 5.77 -9.16
N ASN A 49 -6.75 5.26 -8.56
CA ASN A 49 -8.01 5.05 -9.25
C ASN A 49 -9.04 6.03 -8.72
N ILE A 50 -9.56 6.87 -9.61
CA ILE A 50 -10.76 7.67 -9.36
C ILE A 50 -11.91 6.88 -9.99
N TYR A 51 -12.60 6.06 -9.21
CA TYR A 51 -13.80 5.36 -9.69
C TYR A 51 -14.99 6.33 -9.71
N GLY A 52 -15.39 6.77 -10.91
CA GLY A 52 -16.74 7.19 -11.33
C GLY A 52 -17.57 8.17 -10.45
N ILE A 53 -17.87 9.34 -11.04
CA ILE A 53 -18.95 10.34 -10.76
C ILE A 53 -19.03 10.94 -9.34
N SER A 54 -18.61 10.25 -8.28
CA SER A 54 -18.54 10.82 -6.94
C SER A 54 -17.09 11.19 -6.59
N PRO A 55 -16.76 12.49 -6.42
CA PRO A 55 -15.41 12.96 -6.08
C PRO A 55 -14.91 12.53 -4.68
N MET A 56 -15.68 11.67 -4.00
CA MET A 56 -15.56 11.41 -2.56
C MET A 56 -14.66 10.22 -2.20
N ASN A 57 -14.37 9.30 -3.13
CA ASN A 57 -13.56 8.12 -2.85
C ASN A 57 -12.28 8.14 -3.69
N LEU A 58 -11.16 8.52 -3.07
CA LEU A 58 -9.85 8.45 -3.70
C LEU A 58 -9.16 7.14 -3.28
N LEU A 59 -8.79 6.31 -4.26
CA LEU A 59 -8.13 5.03 -4.02
C LEU A 59 -6.68 5.09 -4.50
N TYR A 60 -5.74 4.74 -3.62
CA TYR A 60 -4.35 4.48 -3.96
C TYR A 60 -4.09 2.97 -3.95
N ASN A 61 -3.65 2.46 -5.08
CA ASN A 61 -3.18 1.10 -5.25
C ASN A 61 -1.67 1.08 -5.14
N ILE A 62 -1.13 0.37 -4.15
CA ILE A 62 0.30 0.15 -3.98
C ILE A 62 0.57 -1.31 -4.36
N ILE A 63 1.21 -1.51 -5.51
CA ILE A 63 1.63 -2.82 -6.01
C ILE A 63 3.03 -3.10 -5.46
N TYR A 64 3.21 -4.26 -4.83
CA TYR A 64 4.49 -4.66 -4.24
C TYR A 64 4.81 -6.13 -4.45
N GLU A 65 6.09 -6.48 -4.36
CA GLU A 65 6.61 -7.85 -4.42
C GLU A 65 7.13 -8.28 -3.05
N ALA A 66 6.69 -9.43 -2.54
CA ALA A 66 7.08 -9.97 -1.24
C ALA A 66 6.98 -11.51 -1.22
N ASP A 67 7.50 -12.14 -0.18
CA ASP A 67 7.45 -13.59 -0.02
C ASP A 67 6.05 -14.07 0.40
N HIS A 68 5.27 -13.21 1.07
CA HIS A 68 3.87 -13.44 1.46
C HIS A 68 3.08 -12.12 1.43
N ALA A 69 1.76 -12.20 1.47
CA ALA A 69 0.89 -11.03 1.60
C ALA A 69 1.07 -10.40 2.99
N ILE A 70 1.37 -9.10 3.05
CA ILE A 70 1.54 -8.37 4.31
C ILE A 70 0.18 -7.86 4.77
N SER A 71 -0.24 -8.26 5.97
CA SER A 71 -1.51 -7.88 6.56
C SER A 71 -1.48 -6.49 7.22
N ASP A 72 -2.65 -5.91 7.45
CA ASP A 72 -2.78 -4.58 8.07
C ASP A 72 -2.26 -4.56 9.50
N ALA A 73 -2.39 -5.67 10.23
CA ALA A 73 -1.83 -5.82 11.57
C ALA A 73 -0.30 -5.75 11.56
N GLU A 74 0.34 -6.36 10.55
CA GLU A 74 1.80 -6.31 10.39
C GLU A 74 2.28 -4.92 10.01
N LEU A 75 1.49 -4.16 9.25
CA LEU A 75 1.78 -2.77 8.92
C LEU A 75 1.61 -1.86 10.14
N ALA A 76 0.62 -2.10 10.99
CA ALA A 76 0.37 -1.32 12.20
C ALA A 76 1.37 -1.61 13.34
N GLY A 77 1.92 -2.82 13.39
CA GLY A 77 2.78 -3.30 14.48
C GLY A 77 4.24 -2.83 14.43
N LYS A 78 4.70 -2.20 13.34
CA LYS A 78 6.11 -1.78 13.17
C LYS A 78 6.39 -0.31 13.52
N GLY A 79 5.42 0.40 14.08
CA GLY A 79 5.59 1.74 14.66
C GLY A 79 5.75 1.68 16.18
N LYS A 80 6.90 1.22 16.67
CA LYS A 80 7.34 1.42 18.06
C LYS A 80 8.83 1.72 18.10
#